data_AF-A0A515LD84-F1
#
_entry.id   AF-A0A515LD84-F1
#
_cell.length_a   1.000
_cell.length_b   1.000
_cell.length_c   1.000
_cell.angle_alpha   90.00
_cell.angle_beta   90.00
_cell.angle_gamma   90.00
#
_symmetry.space_group_name_H-M   'P 1'
#
loop_
_entity.id
_entity.type
_entity.pdbx_description
1 polymer ?
#
loop_
_entity_poly.entity_id
_entity_poly.type
_entity_poly.pdbx_seq_one_letter_code
_entity_poly.pdbx_strand_id
1 'polypeptide(L)'
;MAIEQALLDGGATEVKMCSTTAEALAVLRDTRPDGMVLDVHLADRDDGWALAELVNSVGPKPPRIVFSTGAPQDIPPEIAELGPVLAKPYDHNDLIAALRQPPRPGLLGRLKQALA
;
A
#
# COMPACT_ATOMS: atom_id res chain seq x y z
N MET A 1 7.20 18.47 6.01
CA MET A 1 8.04 17.66 5.09
C MET A 1 7.10 16.87 4.19
N ALA A 2 7.40 16.72 2.90
CA ALA A 2 6.61 15.85 2.02
C ALA A 2 6.96 14.37 2.27
N ILE A 3 5.99 13.46 2.09
CA ILE A 3 6.20 12.00 2.29
C ILE A 3 7.33 11.47 1.43
N GLU A 4 7.42 11.92 0.17
CA GLU A 4 8.49 11.54 -0.76
C GLU A 4 9.89 11.81 -0.17
N GLN A 5 10.13 13.04 0.30
CA GLN A 5 11.41 13.41 0.91
C GLN A 5 11.69 12.58 2.16
N ALA A 6 10.67 12.33 2.98
CA ALA A 6 10.83 11.51 4.18
C ALA A 6 11.26 10.07 3.87
N LEU A 7 10.73 9.48 2.79
CA LEU A 7 11.09 8.13 2.35
C LEU A 7 12.51 8.08 1.79
N LEU A 8 12.91 9.08 1.00
CA LEU A 8 14.29 9.22 0.50
C LEU A 8 15.29 9.36 1.66
N ASP A 9 15.01 10.24 2.62
CA ASP A 9 15.82 10.43 3.82
C ASP A 9 15.84 9.15 4.70
N GLY A 10 14.75 8.38 4.66
CA GLY A 10 14.60 7.07 5.30
C GLY A 10 15.37 5.93 4.63
N GLY A 11 16.02 6.18 3.49
CA GLY A 11 16.87 5.25 2.77
C GLY A 11 16.26 4.63 1.50
N ALA A 12 15.12 5.13 1.01
CA ALA A 12 14.60 4.72 -0.29
C ALA A 12 15.52 5.24 -1.41
N THR A 13 15.82 4.39 -2.40
CA THR A 13 16.63 4.77 -3.56
C THR A 13 15.83 5.46 -4.65
N GLU A 14 14.53 5.15 -4.74
CA GLU A 14 13.59 5.72 -5.69
C GLU A 14 12.21 5.77 -5.03
N VAL A 15 11.47 6.86 -5.27
CA VAL A 15 10.07 7.01 -4.83
C VAL A 15 9.27 7.46 -6.03
N LYS A 16 8.13 6.78 -6.27
CA LYS A 16 7.18 7.15 -7.33
C LYS A 16 5.86 7.55 -6.68
N MET A 17 5.47 8.81 -6.84
CA MET A 17 4.19 9.32 -6.38
C MET A 17 3.13 9.02 -7.43
N CYS A 18 2.09 8.29 -7.04
CA CYS A 18 0.93 8.02 -7.87
C CYS A 18 -0.27 8.77 -7.30
N SER A 19 -0.97 9.52 -8.15
CA SER A 19 -2.13 10.33 -7.79
C SER A 19 -3.46 9.63 -8.06
N THR A 20 -3.43 8.50 -8.77
CA THR A 20 -4.58 7.66 -9.10
C THR A 20 -4.25 6.17 -8.99
N THR A 21 -5.28 5.34 -8.83
CA THR A 21 -5.13 3.87 -8.88
C THR A 21 -4.58 3.40 -10.22
N ALA A 22 -4.99 4.02 -11.33
CA ALA A 22 -4.53 3.67 -12.67
C ALA A 22 -3.01 3.89 -12.86
N GLU A 23 -2.48 5.01 -12.35
CA GLU A 23 -1.03 5.28 -12.33
C GLU A 23 -0.28 4.24 -11.50
N ALA A 24 -0.79 3.92 -10.31
CA ALA A 24 -0.19 2.92 -9.43
C ALA A 24 -0.16 1.54 -10.09
N LEU A 25 -1.25 1.12 -10.75
CA LEU A 25 -1.32 -0.12 -11.53
C LEU A 25 -0.32 -0.13 -12.69
N ALA A 26 -0.14 0.99 -13.40
CA ALA A 26 0.87 1.08 -14.46
C ALA A 26 2.29 0.90 -13.90
N VAL A 27 2.60 1.58 -12.79
CA VAL A 27 3.90 1.44 -12.12
C VAL A 27 4.13 0.01 -11.62
N LEU A 28 3.12 -0.64 -11.04
CA LEU A 28 3.21 -2.03 -10.57
C LEU A 28 3.37 -3.06 -11.70
N ARG A 29 2.94 -2.73 -12.93
CA ARG A 29 3.17 -3.57 -14.11
C ARG A 29 4.61 -3.45 -14.62
N ASP A 30 5.16 -2.25 -14.62
CA ASP A 30 6.48 -1.96 -15.19
C ASP A 30 7.62 -2.15 -14.18
N THR A 31 7.31 -2.08 -12.89
CA THR A 31 8.30 -2.14 -11.81
C THR A 31 7.89 -3.08 -10.70
N ARG A 32 8.86 -3.44 -9.86
CA ARG A 32 8.64 -4.25 -8.65
C ARG A 32 9.15 -3.47 -7.45
N PRO A 33 8.34 -2.55 -6.89
CA PRO A 33 8.75 -1.83 -5.71
C PRO A 33 8.91 -2.80 -4.52
N ASP A 34 9.80 -2.47 -3.59
CA ASP A 34 9.95 -3.22 -2.35
C ASP A 34 8.88 -2.85 -1.30
N GLY A 35 8.34 -1.64 -1.41
CA GLY A 35 7.33 -1.10 -0.51
C GLY A 35 6.34 -0.19 -1.22
N MET A 36 5.13 -0.11 -0.69
CA MET A 36 4.03 0.69 -1.23
C MET A 36 3.23 1.30 -0.09
N VAL A 37 3.00 2.61 -0.18
CA VAL A 37 2.13 3.35 0.73
C VAL A 37 0.84 3.65 -0.02
N LEU A 38 -0.28 3.15 0.49
CA LEU A 38 -1.55 3.22 -0.21
C LEU A 38 -2.54 4.08 0.57
N ASP A 39 -2.99 5.17 -0.05
CA ASP A 39 -4.08 5.98 0.51
C ASP A 39 -5.42 5.30 0.24
N VAL A 40 -6.11 4.90 1.30
CA VAL A 40 -7.40 4.18 1.17
C VAL A 40 -8.44 5.06 0.49
N HIS A 41 -8.47 6.37 0.78
CA HIS A 41 -9.39 7.29 0.12
C HIS A 41 -9.06 7.52 -1.37
N LEU A 42 -7.88 7.14 -1.83
CA LEU A 42 -7.57 7.15 -3.26
C LEU A 42 -8.02 5.85 -3.93
N ALA A 43 -7.80 4.71 -3.26
CA ALA A 43 -8.16 3.38 -3.76
C ALA A 43 -9.67 3.06 -3.68
N ASP A 44 -10.43 3.80 -2.88
CA ASP A 44 -11.86 3.60 -2.65
C ASP A 44 -12.76 4.51 -3.51
N ARG A 45 -12.20 5.59 -4.10
CA ARG A 45 -12.98 6.59 -4.85
C ARG A 45 -13.54 6.11 -6.19
N ASP A 46 -12.96 5.05 -6.74
CA ASP A 46 -13.34 4.48 -8.03
C ASP A 46 -13.96 3.08 -7.84
N ASP A 47 -14.95 2.94 -6.94
CA ASP A 47 -15.87 1.78 -6.83
C ASP A 47 -15.59 0.76 -5.71
N GLY A 48 -14.77 1.06 -4.69
CA GLY A 48 -14.44 0.13 -3.58
C GLY A 48 -13.69 -1.15 -3.99
N TRP A 49 -13.59 -1.40 -5.30
CA TRP A 49 -12.92 -2.54 -5.92
C TRP A 49 -11.49 -2.24 -6.34
N ALA A 50 -11.13 -0.97 -6.56
CA ALA A 50 -9.81 -0.55 -6.99
C ALA A 50 -8.69 -1.01 -6.04
N LEU A 51 -8.98 -1.03 -4.73
CA LEU A 51 -8.07 -1.57 -3.72
C LEU A 51 -7.83 -3.08 -3.89
N ALA A 52 -8.90 -3.85 -4.09
CA ALA A 52 -8.83 -5.28 -4.34
C ALA A 52 -8.10 -5.59 -5.64
N GLU A 53 -8.36 -4.82 -6.70
CA GLU A 53 -7.67 -4.95 -7.99
C GLU A 53 -6.17 -4.67 -7.86
N LEU A 54 -5.80 -3.61 -7.16
CA LEU A 54 -4.40 -3.24 -6.94
C LEU A 54 -3.66 -4.28 -6.11
N VAL A 55 -4.32 -4.86 -5.11
CA VAL A 55 -3.79 -5.99 -4.36
C VAL A 55 -3.66 -7.25 -5.24
N ASN A 56 -4.62 -7.47 -6.14
CA ASN A 56 -4.64 -8.62 -7.03
C ASN A 56 -3.59 -8.53 -8.15
N SER A 57 -3.29 -7.32 -8.63
CA SER A 57 -2.29 -7.08 -9.68
C SER A 57 -0.87 -7.37 -9.24
N VAL A 58 -0.63 -7.44 -7.93
CA VAL A 58 0.68 -7.70 -7.37
C VAL A 58 1.12 -9.14 -7.66
N GLY A 59 2.32 -9.29 -8.21
CA GLY A 59 2.91 -10.58 -8.59
C GLY A 59 3.27 -11.49 -7.40
N PRO A 60 3.96 -12.62 -7.66
CA PRO A 60 4.27 -13.63 -6.64
C PRO A 60 5.19 -13.15 -5.50
N LYS A 61 5.84 -12.00 -5.68
CA LYS A 61 6.66 -11.31 -4.67
C LYS A 61 6.07 -9.93 -4.42
N PRO A 62 5.12 -9.81 -3.50
CA PRO A 62 4.44 -8.56 -3.27
C PRO A 62 5.31 -7.54 -2.52
N PRO A 63 5.17 -6.22 -2.80
CA PRO A 63 5.78 -5.19 -1.98
C PRO A 63 5.24 -5.24 -0.55
N ARG A 64 5.99 -4.66 0.38
CA ARG A 64 5.47 -4.31 1.69
C ARG A 64 4.41 -3.23 1.56
N ILE A 65 3.15 -3.56 1.84
CA ILE A 65 2.04 -2.60 1.80
C ILE A 65 1.88 -1.94 3.18
N VAL A 66 1.73 -0.62 3.20
CA VAL A 66 1.30 0.17 4.37
C VAL A 66 0.11 1.02 3.95
N PHE A 67 -0.99 0.92 4.69
CA PHE A 67 -2.20 1.71 4.42
C PHE A 67 -2.13 3.04 5.15
N SER A 68 -2.56 4.09 4.47
CA SER A 68 -2.68 5.44 4.99
C SER A 68 -4.14 5.88 4.85
N THR A 69 -4.81 6.25 5.93
CA THR A 69 -6.26 6.55 5.88
C THR A 69 -6.69 7.57 6.93
N GLY A 70 -7.72 8.36 6.64
CA GLY A 70 -8.40 9.18 7.65
C GLY A 70 -9.47 8.42 8.44
N ALA A 71 -9.88 7.25 7.95
CA ALA A 71 -10.95 6.44 8.51
C ALA A 71 -10.51 4.95 8.57
N PRO A 72 -9.67 4.56 9.55
CA PRO A 72 -9.18 3.18 9.66
C PRO A 72 -10.29 2.15 9.86
N GLN A 73 -11.41 2.55 10.46
CA GLN A 73 -12.58 1.69 10.66
C GLN A 73 -13.32 1.34 9.36
N ASP A 74 -13.08 2.08 8.27
CA ASP A 74 -13.73 1.85 6.98
C ASP A 74 -12.97 0.81 6.15
N ILE A 75 -11.77 0.39 6.59
CA ILE A 75 -10.99 -0.64 5.92
C ILE A 75 -11.59 -2.02 6.25
N PRO A 76 -11.95 -2.83 5.25
CA PRO A 76 -12.37 -4.21 5.48
C PRO A 76 -11.30 -5.01 6.23
N PRO A 77 -11.66 -5.84 7.22
CA PRO A 77 -10.69 -6.60 8.00
C PRO A 77 -9.72 -7.42 7.14
N GLU A 78 -10.21 -8.04 6.07
CA GLU A 78 -9.37 -8.82 5.15
C GLU A 78 -8.27 -7.97 4.49
N ILE A 79 -8.54 -6.70 4.19
CA ILE A 79 -7.57 -5.77 3.60
C ILE A 79 -6.59 -5.28 4.67
N ALA A 80 -7.07 -4.98 5.88
CA ALA A 80 -6.23 -4.53 6.99
C ALA A 80 -5.18 -5.58 7.40
N GLU A 81 -5.41 -6.86 7.11
CA GLU A 81 -4.43 -7.92 7.36
C GLU A 81 -3.19 -7.86 6.45
N LEU A 82 -3.30 -7.23 5.27
CA LEU A 82 -2.24 -7.19 4.26
C LEU A 82 -1.03 -6.35 4.69
N GLY A 83 -1.24 -5.40 5.59
CA GLY A 83 -0.21 -4.44 5.99
C GLY A 83 -0.64 -3.55 7.15
N PRO A 84 0.32 -2.86 7.79
CA PRO A 84 0.00 -1.89 8.84
C PRO A 84 -0.93 -0.80 8.32
N VAL A 85 -1.88 -0.39 9.15
CA VAL A 85 -2.77 0.74 8.88
C VAL A 85 -2.32 1.91 9.74
N LEU A 86 -1.98 3.03 9.10
CA LEU A 86 -1.64 4.28 9.75
C LEU A 86 -2.78 5.28 9.59
N ALA A 87 -3.38 5.67 10.71
CA ALA A 87 -4.41 6.69 10.76
C ALA A 87 -3.80 8.08 10.59
N LYS A 88 -4.37 8.90 9.72
CA LYS A 88 -3.95 10.28 9.49
C LYS A 88 -4.44 11.20 10.62
N PRO A 89 -3.62 12.16 11.09
CA PRO A 89 -2.20 12.33 10.78
C PRO A 89 -1.30 11.34 11.54
N TYR A 90 -0.19 10.92 10.92
CA TYR A 90 0.84 10.05 11.52
C TYR A 90 2.24 10.66 11.34
N ASP A 91 3.19 10.20 12.16
CA ASP A 91 4.60 10.58 12.02
C ASP A 91 5.24 9.84 10.83
N HIS A 92 6.06 10.53 10.02
CA HIS A 92 6.76 9.87 8.92
C HIS A 92 7.73 8.78 9.39
N ASN A 93 8.25 8.87 10.61
CA ASN A 93 9.09 7.83 11.20
C ASN A 93 8.29 6.53 11.42
N ASP A 94 7.00 6.63 11.77
CA ASP A 94 6.12 5.46 11.91
C ASP A 94 5.89 4.80 10.56
N LEU A 95 5.73 5.60 9.50
CA LEU A 95 5.64 5.11 8.12
C LEU A 95 6.91 4.37 7.68
N ILE A 96 8.08 4.96 7.93
CA ILE A 96 9.37 4.36 7.59
C ILE A 96 9.57 3.06 8.38
N ALA A 97 9.23 3.05 9.67
CA ALA A 97 9.31 1.85 10.50
C ALA A 97 8.37 0.74 9.98
N ALA A 98 7.16 1.09 9.56
CA ALA A 98 6.18 0.15 9.00
C ALA A 98 6.66 -0.47 7.67
N LEU A 99 7.33 0.33 6.81
CA LEU A 99 7.89 -0.12 5.53
C LEU A 99 9.13 -1.00 5.68
N ARG A 100 9.93 -0.81 6.74
CA ARG A 100 11.12 -1.64 7.02
C ARG A 100 10.78 -3.04 7.53
N GLN A 101 9.55 -3.27 7.98
CA GLN A 101 9.12 -4.60 8.41
C GLN A 101 8.93 -5.54 7.21
N PRO A 102 9.36 -6.81 7.30
CA PRO A 102 9.18 -7.76 6.21
C PRO A 102 7.70 -7.99 5.89
N PRO A 103 7.34 -8.18 4.61
CA PRO A 103 5.99 -8.59 4.24
C PRO A 103 5.66 -9.94 4.88
N ARG A 104 4.43 -10.12 5.37
CA ARG A 104 3.99 -11.40 5.93
C ARG A 104 3.77 -12.40 4.78
N PRO A 105 4.53 -13.49 4.70
CA PRO A 105 4.37 -14.45 3.62
C PRO A 105 2.99 -15.13 3.69
N GLY A 106 2.32 -15.23 2.54
CA GLY A 106 1.11 -16.04 2.36
C GLY A 106 -0.23 -15.35 2.61
N LEU A 107 -0.29 -14.09 3.08
CA LEU A 107 -1.59 -13.40 3.29
C LEU A 107 -2.26 -12.99 1.98
N LEU A 108 -1.50 -12.40 1.06
CA LEU A 108 -2.01 -11.96 -0.24
C LEU A 108 -2.53 -13.13 -1.10
N GLY A 109 -1.91 -14.31 -0.98
CA GLY A 109 -2.39 -15.52 -1.66
C GLY A 109 -3.74 -16.00 -1.14
N ARG A 110 -4.03 -15.84 0.17
CA ARG A 110 -5.32 -16.19 0.77
C ARG A 110 -6.41 -15.21 0.39
N LEU A 111 -6.09 -13.91 0.37
CA LEU A 111 -7.04 -12.89 -0.03
C LEU A 111 -7.46 -13.02 -1.51
N LYS A 112 -6.51 -13.33 -2.40
CA LYS A 112 -6.79 -13.65 -3.81
C LYS A 112 -7.80 -14.78 -3.99
N GLN A 113 -7.85 -15.74 -3.07
CA GLN A 113 -8.85 -16.81 -3.09
C GLN A 113 -10.20 -16.39 -2.49
N ALA A 114 -10.20 -15.45 -1.54
CA ALA A 114 -11.43 -14.95 -0.93
C ALA A 114 -12.17 -13.92 -1.82
N LEU A 115 -11.43 -13.22 -2.68
CA LEU A 115 -11.94 -12.19 -3.60
C LEU A 115 -12.16 -12.68 -5.05
N ALA A 116 -11.89 -13.95 -5.35
CA ALA A 116 -12.09 -14.57 -6.66
C ALA A 116 -13.41 -15.36 -6.72
#